data_AF-A0A0M3HIV5-F1
#
_entry.id   AF-A0A0M3HIV5-F1
#
_cell.length_a   1.000
_cell.length_b   1.000
_cell.length_c   1.000
_cell.angle_alpha   90.00
_cell.angle_beta   90.00
_cell.angle_gamma   90.00
#
_symmetry.space_group_name_H-M   'P 1'
#
loop_
_entity.id
_entity.type
_entity.pdbx_description
1 polymer ?
#
loop_
_entity_poly.entity_id
_entity_poly.type
_entity_poly.pdbx_seq_one_letter_code
_entity_poly.pdbx_strand_id
1 'polypeptide(L)'
;MMPPEQNKIEFDINDPKIIHKEQIDLFRMKVQPLLNKYPRYNTDYSLLRWLHAYKFDYDLAAQKMEWSLNAMDAVGIFEKDLSSVELIHKEVRNITPIAEYFPGGMLGFDKDGNVINMHTVGRARPQSLMSAERISRFFIGALMDCEGCATLIRFFFLNLTILFSLNFYAHNYIVFHFMQIFIYFFKSN
;
A
#
# COMPACT_ATOMS: atom_id res chain seq x y z
N MET A 1 -17.05 18.95 -13.86
CA MET A 1 -17.13 18.68 -12.42
C MET A 1 -16.15 19.64 -11.76
N MET A 2 -16.62 20.59 -10.95
CA MET A 2 -15.77 21.63 -10.35
C MET A 2 -14.87 21.04 -9.26
N PRO A 3 -13.66 21.58 -9.04
CA PRO A 3 -12.80 21.14 -7.95
C PRO A 3 -13.44 21.49 -6.59
N PRO A 4 -13.30 20.63 -5.56
CA PRO A 4 -13.87 20.89 -4.25
C PRO A 4 -13.19 22.10 -3.59
N GLU A 5 -14.01 22.91 -2.92
CA GLU A 5 -13.60 24.10 -2.17
C GLU A 5 -12.49 23.78 -1.16
N GLN A 6 -11.50 24.67 -1.11
CA GLN A 6 -10.39 24.62 -0.16
C GLN A 6 -10.94 24.79 1.27
N ASN A 7 -11.22 23.67 1.94
CA ASN A 7 -11.54 23.65 3.35
C ASN A 7 -10.38 24.23 4.16
N LYS A 8 -10.70 25.18 5.06
CA LYS A 8 -9.78 25.77 6.03
C LYS A 8 -9.07 24.65 6.80
N ILE A 9 -7.73 24.68 6.80
CA ILE A 9 -6.89 23.75 7.55
C ILE A 9 -7.05 24.11 9.04
N GLU A 10 -7.98 23.45 9.72
CA GLU A 10 -8.05 23.44 11.17
C GLU A 10 -6.87 22.59 11.66
N PHE A 11 -5.97 23.19 12.45
CA PHE A 11 -4.79 22.50 12.98
C PHE A 11 -5.25 21.53 14.06
N ASP A 12 -5.49 20.27 13.69
CA ASP A 12 -5.82 19.23 14.65
C ASP A 12 -4.58 18.95 15.51
N ILE A 13 -4.59 19.48 16.74
CA ILE A 13 -3.53 19.27 17.74
C ILE A 13 -3.32 17.78 18.07
N ASN A 14 -4.27 16.92 17.70
CA ASN A 14 -4.16 15.47 17.86
C ASN A 14 -3.62 14.75 16.62
N ASP A 15 -3.20 15.48 15.58
CA ASP A 15 -2.57 14.85 14.40
C ASP A 15 -1.31 14.08 14.86
N PRO A 16 -1.23 12.76 14.60
CA PRO A 16 -0.09 11.94 14.97
C PRO A 16 1.26 12.50 14.51
N LYS A 17 1.30 13.27 13.40
CA LYS A 17 2.54 13.94 12.95
C LYS A 17 3.03 15.01 13.89
N ILE A 18 2.12 15.74 14.52
CA ILE A 18 2.45 16.81 15.46
C ILE A 18 2.91 16.19 16.77
N ILE A 19 2.17 15.19 17.25
CA ILE A 19 2.48 14.46 18.48
C ILE A 19 3.86 13.79 18.40
N HIS A 20 4.17 13.16 17.27
CA HIS A 20 5.41 12.39 17.08
C HIS A 20 6.49 13.13 16.29
N LYS A 21 6.43 14.47 16.26
CA LYS A 21 7.31 15.27 15.40
C LYS A 21 8.80 15.04 15.68
N GLU A 22 9.18 15.01 16.95
CA GLU A 22 10.56 14.79 17.37
C GLU A 22 11.07 13.40 16.93
N GLN A 23 10.26 12.36 17.11
CA GLN A 23 10.61 10.99 16.69
C GLN A 23 10.75 10.89 15.16
N ILE A 24 9.87 11.57 14.42
CA ILE A 24 9.94 11.63 12.96
C ILE A 24 11.25 12.31 12.51
N ASP A 25 11.63 13.42 13.14
CA ASP A 25 12.80 14.19 12.74
C ASP A 25 14.11 13.42 13.08
N LEU A 26 14.17 12.76 14.25
CA LEU A 26 15.28 11.86 14.61
C LEU A 26 15.41 10.70 13.61
N PHE A 27 14.29 10.06 13.25
CA PHE A 27 14.30 8.98 12.27
C PHE A 27 14.70 9.47 10.88
N ARG A 28 14.21 10.65 10.46
CA ARG A 28 14.56 11.27 9.18
C ARG A 28 16.07 11.49 9.04
N MET A 29 16.70 12.02 10.09
CA MET A 29 18.16 12.20 10.12
C MET A 29 18.89 10.86 9.97
N LYS A 30 18.42 9.81 10.65
CA LYS A 30 19.01 8.47 10.59
C LYS A 30 18.94 7.86 9.19
N VAL A 31 17.81 7.98 8.49
CA VAL A 31 17.61 7.39 7.16
C VAL A 31 17.89 8.37 6.02
N GLN A 32 18.51 9.54 6.29
CA GLN A 32 18.75 10.58 5.29
C GLN A 32 19.41 10.08 3.99
N PRO A 33 20.43 9.20 4.01
CA PRO A 33 21.02 8.67 2.79
C PRO A 33 19.99 7.89 1.93
N LEU A 34 19.13 7.12 2.57
CA LEU A 34 18.07 6.35 1.92
C LEU A 34 16.99 7.29 1.34
N LEU A 35 16.65 8.36 2.06
CA LEU A 35 15.67 9.36 1.60
C LEU A 35 16.18 10.18 0.43
N ASN A 36 17.49 10.41 0.34
CA ASN A 36 18.09 11.04 -0.84
C ASN A 36 17.95 10.14 -2.08
N LYS A 37 18.06 8.82 -1.92
CA LYS A 37 17.82 7.85 -3.00
C LYS A 37 16.33 7.74 -3.34
N TYR A 38 15.45 7.76 -2.34
CA TYR A 38 14.01 7.58 -2.49
C TYR A 38 13.21 8.76 -1.90
N PRO A 39 13.22 9.94 -2.56
CA PRO A 39 12.64 11.17 -2.00
C PRO A 39 11.14 11.08 -1.76
N ARG A 40 10.42 10.20 -2.47
CA ARG A 40 8.98 9.95 -2.30
C ARG A 40 8.58 9.47 -0.89
N TYR A 41 9.52 8.91 -0.13
CA TYR A 41 9.26 8.45 1.25
C TYR A 41 9.67 9.48 2.30
N ASN A 42 10.17 10.65 1.91
CA ASN A 42 10.57 11.73 2.80
C ASN A 42 9.36 12.57 3.28
N THR A 43 8.29 11.89 3.73
CA THR A 43 7.07 12.54 4.26
C THR A 43 6.83 12.11 5.71
N ASP A 44 6.25 13.00 6.52
CA ASP A 44 6.03 12.76 7.95
C ASP A 44 5.15 11.53 8.18
N TYR A 45 4.10 11.31 7.38
CA TYR A 45 3.29 10.07 7.49
C TYR A 45 4.03 8.83 7.03
N SER A 46 4.85 8.89 5.97
CA SER A 46 5.63 7.74 5.53
C SER A 46 6.61 7.29 6.61
N LEU A 47 7.34 8.24 7.20
CA LEU A 47 8.29 7.96 8.28
C LEU A 47 7.60 7.48 9.55
N LEU A 48 6.49 8.13 9.93
CA LEU A 48 5.71 7.72 11.10
C LEU A 48 5.14 6.31 10.95
N ARG A 49 4.71 5.93 9.75
CA ARG A 49 4.24 4.57 9.43
C ARG A 49 5.33 3.53 9.71
N TRP A 50 6.56 3.77 9.25
CA TRP A 50 7.71 2.89 9.54
C TRP A 50 8.02 2.81 11.03
N LEU A 51 7.94 3.94 11.76
CA LEU A 51 8.14 3.95 13.20
C LEU A 51 7.05 3.16 13.94
N HIS A 52 5.77 3.41 13.65
CA HIS A 52 4.65 2.69 14.26
C HIS A 52 4.73 1.18 13.99
N ALA A 53 5.09 0.81 12.76
CA ALA A 53 5.26 -0.57 12.33
C ALA A 53 6.20 -1.37 13.25
N TYR A 54 7.27 -0.73 13.71
CA TYR A 54 8.30 -1.36 14.53
C TYR A 54 8.32 -0.81 15.95
N LYS A 55 7.18 -0.31 16.45
CA LYS A 55 7.01 0.18 17.83
C LYS A 55 8.09 1.20 18.24
N PHE A 56 8.46 2.09 17.32
CA PHE A 56 9.51 3.10 17.47
C PHE A 56 10.92 2.53 17.72
N ASP A 57 11.19 1.29 17.32
CA ASP A 57 12.56 0.78 17.17
C ASP A 57 13.18 1.39 15.89
N TYR A 58 14.00 2.41 16.07
CA TYR A 58 14.61 3.19 14.99
C TYR A 58 15.58 2.36 14.13
N ASP A 59 16.33 1.44 14.74
CA ASP A 59 17.32 0.63 14.04
C ASP A 59 16.62 -0.43 13.19
N LEU A 60 15.64 -1.12 13.77
CA LEU A 60 14.85 -2.11 13.04
C LEU A 60 14.02 -1.44 11.93
N ALA A 61 13.39 -0.29 12.22
CA ALA A 61 12.64 0.45 11.21
C ALA A 61 13.52 0.89 10.04
N ALA A 62 14.73 1.41 10.32
CA ALA A 62 15.67 1.82 9.27
C ALA A 62 16.10 0.63 8.41
N GLN A 63 16.48 -0.49 9.04
CA GLN A 63 16.89 -1.71 8.32
C GLN A 63 15.76 -2.25 7.43
N LYS A 64 14.53 -2.28 7.96
CA LYS A 64 13.37 -2.81 7.24
C LYS A 64 12.92 -1.89 6.12
N MET A 65 13.01 -0.58 6.33
CA MET A 65 12.76 0.42 5.29
C MET A 65 13.78 0.28 4.16
N GLU A 66 15.07 0.24 4.47
CA GLU A 66 16.14 0.08 3.47
C GLU A 66 15.95 -1.19 2.64
N TRP A 67 15.74 -2.33 3.30
CA TRP A 67 15.53 -3.60 2.60
C TRP A 67 14.30 -3.55 1.69
N SER A 68 13.18 -3.01 2.19
CA SER A 68 11.93 -2.92 1.43
C SER A 68 12.05 -2.01 0.20
N LEU A 69 12.67 -0.83 0.37
CA LEU A 69 12.86 0.11 -0.73
C LEU A 69 13.82 -0.44 -1.79
N ASN A 70 14.93 -1.05 -1.38
CA ASN A 70 15.86 -1.67 -2.32
C ASN A 70 15.22 -2.88 -3.05
N ALA A 71 14.37 -3.66 -2.37
CA ALA A 71 13.63 -4.75 -3.01
C ALA A 71 12.65 -4.22 -4.08
N MET A 72 11.97 -3.10 -3.80
CA MET A 72 11.06 -2.47 -4.77
C MET A 72 11.81 -1.86 -5.96
N ASP A 73 12.98 -1.28 -5.71
CA ASP A 73 13.88 -0.75 -6.73
C ASP A 73 14.40 -1.87 -7.65
N ALA A 74 14.77 -3.02 -7.08
CA ALA A 74 15.28 -4.17 -7.84
C ALA A 74 14.25 -4.77 -8.81
N VAL A 75 12.94 -4.58 -8.56
CA VAL A 75 11.86 -4.99 -9.46
C VAL A 75 11.36 -3.85 -10.35
N GLY A 76 11.99 -2.67 -10.29
CA GLY A 76 11.73 -1.53 -11.16
C GLY A 76 10.43 -0.78 -10.87
N ILE A 77 9.83 -0.94 -9.68
CA ILE A 77 8.55 -0.29 -9.34
C ILE A 77 8.64 1.24 -9.45
N PHE A 78 9.79 1.82 -9.08
CA PHE A 78 9.96 3.28 -9.06
C PHE A 78 10.02 3.92 -10.45
N GLU A 79 10.27 3.14 -11.50
CA GLU A 79 10.29 3.61 -12.89
C GLU A 79 8.88 3.63 -13.52
N LYS A 80 7.89 3.07 -12.84
CA LYS A 80 6.53 2.90 -13.34
C LYS A 80 5.64 4.10 -12.99
N ASP A 81 4.71 4.38 -13.88
CA ASP A 81 3.67 5.39 -13.64
C ASP A 81 2.52 4.77 -12.85
N LEU A 82 2.38 5.22 -11.60
CA LEU A 82 1.37 4.76 -10.63
C LEU A 82 0.44 5.90 -10.21
N SER A 83 0.24 6.88 -11.09
CA SER A 83 -0.54 8.10 -10.79
C SER A 83 -2.06 7.91 -10.82
N SER A 84 -2.56 6.81 -11.42
CA SER A 84 -3.99 6.50 -11.47
C SER A 84 -4.26 5.00 -11.29
N VAL A 85 -5.50 4.66 -10.93
CA VAL A 85 -5.97 3.27 -10.78
C VAL A 85 -5.78 2.48 -12.07
N GLU A 86 -6.12 3.10 -13.20
CA GLU A 86 -6.04 2.49 -14.53
C GLU A 86 -4.60 2.19 -14.93
N LEU A 87 -3.68 3.09 -14.60
CA LEU A 87 -2.25 2.92 -14.86
C LEU A 87 -1.65 1.82 -13.99
N ILE A 88 -2.05 1.75 -12.72
CA ILE A 88 -1.65 0.66 -11.81
C ILE A 88 -2.13 -0.69 -12.36
N HIS A 89 -3.41 -0.81 -12.74
CA HIS A 89 -3.93 -2.05 -13.35
C HIS A 89 -3.22 -2.40 -14.66
N LYS A 90 -2.88 -1.41 -15.48
CA LYS A 90 -2.13 -1.62 -16.72
C LYS A 90 -0.76 -2.22 -16.43
N GLU A 91 -0.02 -1.67 -15.47
CA GLU A 91 1.30 -2.19 -15.11
C GLU A 91 1.23 -3.57 -14.45
N VAL A 92 0.23 -3.84 -13.61
CA VAL A 92 0.01 -5.16 -13.01
C VAL A 92 -0.30 -6.20 -14.09
N ARG A 93 -1.18 -5.89 -15.06
CA ARG A 93 -1.43 -6.77 -16.21
C ARG A 93 -0.19 -7.03 -17.07
N ASN A 94 0.67 -6.02 -17.25
CA ASN A 94 1.95 -6.19 -17.95
C ASN A 94 2.87 -7.20 -17.22
N ILE A 95 2.82 -7.21 -15.89
CA ILE A 95 3.65 -8.08 -15.05
C ILE A 95 3.06 -9.49 -14.94
N THR A 96 1.75 -9.64 -14.86
CA THR A 96 1.08 -10.93 -14.76
C THR A 96 -0.22 -10.88 -15.58
N PRO A 97 -0.20 -11.38 -16.83
CA PRO A 97 -1.38 -11.38 -17.70
C PRO A 97 -2.55 -12.17 -17.09
N ILE A 98 -2.28 -13.10 -16.18
CA ILE A 98 -3.31 -13.84 -15.46
C ILE A 98 -3.94 -13.07 -14.29
N ALA A 99 -3.51 -11.82 -14.04
CA ALA A 99 -4.13 -10.95 -13.04
C ALA A 99 -5.65 -10.80 -13.26
N GLU A 100 -6.14 -10.90 -14.49
CA GLU A 100 -7.58 -10.86 -14.81
C GLU A 100 -8.36 -12.04 -14.20
N TYR A 101 -7.69 -13.16 -13.96
CA TYR A 101 -8.27 -14.32 -13.27
C TYR A 101 -8.07 -14.27 -11.76
N PHE A 102 -7.32 -13.28 -11.26
CA PHE A 102 -7.20 -13.06 -9.83
C PHE A 102 -8.39 -12.21 -9.37
N PRO A 103 -9.23 -12.74 -8.48
CA PRO A 103 -10.37 -12.00 -7.99
C PRO A 103 -9.86 -10.95 -6.97
N GLY A 104 -9.46 -9.78 -7.47
CA GLY A 104 -9.09 -8.63 -6.66
C GLY A 104 -8.31 -7.53 -7.38
N GLY A 105 -8.16 -6.40 -6.72
CA GLY A 105 -7.45 -5.20 -7.20
C GLY A 105 -8.08 -3.91 -6.70
N MET A 106 -7.45 -2.79 -7.04
CA MET A 106 -8.00 -1.46 -6.74
C MET A 106 -9.31 -1.22 -7.49
N LEU A 107 -10.32 -0.72 -6.78
CA LEU A 107 -11.62 -0.37 -7.35
C LEU A 107 -11.76 1.13 -7.64
N GLY A 108 -11.07 1.99 -6.87
CA GLY A 108 -11.18 3.43 -6.98
C GLY A 108 -11.18 4.11 -5.61
N PHE A 109 -11.99 5.16 -5.46
CA PHE A 109 -12.06 5.97 -4.25
C PHE A 109 -13.48 5.94 -3.66
N ASP A 110 -13.57 5.98 -2.33
CA ASP A 110 -14.83 6.16 -1.60
C ASP A 110 -15.28 7.64 -1.64
N LYS A 111 -16.51 7.92 -1.18
CA LYS A 111 -17.07 9.27 -1.04
C LYS A 111 -16.20 10.21 -0.21
N ASP A 112 -15.48 9.66 0.77
CA ASP A 112 -14.57 10.37 1.65
C ASP A 112 -13.16 10.48 1.05
N GLY A 113 -13.01 10.09 -0.22
CA GLY A 113 -11.77 10.07 -0.95
C GLY A 113 -10.91 8.84 -0.70
N ASN A 114 -11.19 7.98 0.28
CA ASN A 114 -10.32 6.85 0.64
C ASN A 114 -10.10 5.86 -0.51
N VAL A 115 -8.87 5.35 -0.67
CA VAL A 115 -8.58 4.34 -1.70
C VAL A 115 -9.28 3.03 -1.32
N ILE A 116 -10.04 2.45 -2.25
CA ILE A 116 -10.70 1.16 -2.10
C ILE A 116 -9.89 0.11 -2.86
N ASN A 117 -9.36 -0.85 -2.13
CA ASN A 117 -8.77 -2.07 -2.70
C ASN A 117 -9.60 -3.28 -2.26
N MET A 118 -10.06 -4.08 -3.22
CA MET A 118 -10.92 -5.23 -2.94
C MET A 118 -10.29 -6.52 -3.42
N HIS A 119 -10.22 -7.53 -2.55
CA HIS A 119 -9.82 -8.88 -2.94
C HIS A 119 -10.96 -9.87 -2.62
N THR A 120 -11.40 -10.60 -3.64
CA THR A 120 -12.50 -11.58 -3.60
C THR A 120 -11.93 -13.00 -3.48
N VAL A 121 -11.32 -13.28 -2.32
CA VAL A 121 -10.55 -14.52 -2.08
C VAL A 121 -11.39 -15.80 -2.25
N GLY A 122 -12.69 -15.76 -1.95
CA GLY A 122 -13.57 -16.93 -2.05
C GLY A 122 -13.78 -17.48 -3.46
N ARG A 123 -13.44 -16.69 -4.51
CA ARG A 123 -13.47 -17.14 -5.91
C ARG A 123 -12.09 -17.51 -6.46
N ALA A 124 -11.03 -17.35 -5.66
CA ALA A 124 -9.69 -17.68 -6.11
C ALA A 124 -9.54 -19.19 -6.25
N ARG A 125 -8.84 -19.64 -7.30
CA ARG A 125 -8.47 -21.06 -7.49
C ARG A 125 -6.94 -21.18 -7.39
N PRO A 126 -6.37 -21.29 -6.18
CA PRO A 126 -4.92 -21.20 -5.97
C PRO A 126 -4.14 -22.24 -6.77
N GLN A 127 -4.63 -23.48 -6.87
CA GLN A 127 -3.94 -24.54 -7.60
C GLN A 127 -3.83 -24.22 -9.10
N SER A 128 -4.92 -23.72 -9.71
CA SER A 128 -4.92 -23.32 -11.12
C SER A 128 -4.02 -22.11 -11.36
N LEU A 129 -4.04 -21.13 -10.45
CA LEU A 129 -3.19 -19.93 -10.53
C LEU A 129 -1.70 -20.26 -10.39
N MET A 130 -1.33 -21.12 -9.43
CA MET A 130 0.06 -21.56 -9.23
C MET A 130 0.60 -22.35 -10.43
N SER A 131 -0.25 -23.07 -11.15
CA SER A 131 0.15 -23.78 -12.37
C SER A 131 0.26 -22.89 -13.61
N ALA A 132 -0.39 -21.72 -13.60
CA ALA A 132 -0.50 -20.86 -14.78
C ALA A 132 0.71 -19.92 -14.96
N GLU A 133 1.36 -19.50 -13.87
CA GLU A 133 2.48 -18.57 -13.96
C GLU A 133 3.49 -18.74 -12.82
N ARG A 134 4.67 -18.14 -12.98
CA ARG A 134 5.70 -18.13 -11.93
C ARG A 134 5.18 -17.37 -10.71
N ILE A 135 5.26 -18.01 -9.56
CA ILE A 135 4.91 -17.45 -8.25
C ILE A 135 5.59 -16.09 -8.02
N SER A 136 6.83 -15.91 -8.50
CA SER A 136 7.55 -14.63 -8.39
C SER A 136 6.83 -13.47 -9.08
N ARG A 137 6.18 -13.68 -10.23
CA ARG A 137 5.46 -12.62 -10.95
C ARG A 137 4.19 -12.21 -10.22
N PHE A 138 3.54 -13.13 -9.51
CA PHE A 138 2.43 -12.78 -8.62
C PHE A 138 2.88 -11.87 -7.48
N PHE A 139 4.02 -12.18 -6.84
CA PHE A 139 4.55 -11.34 -5.78
C PHE A 139 4.95 -9.96 -6.28
N ILE A 140 5.57 -9.87 -7.45
CA ILE A 140 5.91 -8.59 -8.07
C ILE A 140 4.64 -7.80 -8.42
N GLY A 141 3.61 -8.45 -8.96
CA GLY A 141 2.32 -7.82 -9.22
C GLY A 141 1.64 -7.30 -7.95
N ALA A 142 1.66 -8.08 -6.86
CA ALA A 142 1.13 -7.64 -5.57
C ALA A 142 1.93 -6.46 -4.99
N LEU A 143 3.25 -6.46 -5.10
CA LEU A 143 4.09 -5.32 -4.69
C LEU A 143 3.74 -4.05 -5.48
N MET A 144 3.48 -4.18 -6.77
CA MET A 144 3.05 -3.07 -7.63
C MET A 144 1.69 -2.52 -7.24
N ASP A 145 0.72 -3.38 -6.95
CA ASP A 145 -0.59 -2.95 -6.43
C ASP A 145 -0.45 -2.21 -5.10
N CYS A 146 0.39 -2.72 -4.18
CA CYS A 146 0.63 -2.10 -2.88
C CYS A 146 1.30 -0.72 -3.01
N GLU A 147 2.34 -0.59 -3.83
CA GLU A 147 3.04 0.70 -4.03
C GLU A 147 2.19 1.68 -4.84
N GLY A 148 1.33 1.17 -5.74
CA GLY A 148 0.29 1.97 -6.40
C GLY A 148 -0.69 2.56 -5.41
N CYS A 149 -1.23 1.74 -4.49
CA CYS A 149 -2.08 2.21 -3.39
C CYS A 149 -1.35 3.27 -2.55
N ALA A 150 -0.11 2.98 -2.14
CA ALA A 150 0.69 3.89 -1.33
C ALA A 150 0.96 5.24 -2.03
N THR A 151 1.14 5.22 -3.35
CA THR A 151 1.33 6.41 -4.17
C THR A 151 0.07 7.26 -4.22
N LEU A 152 -1.09 6.66 -4.46
CA LEU A 152 -2.36 7.40 -4.47
C LEU A 152 -2.69 8.00 -3.09
N ILE A 153 -2.46 7.25 -2.02
CA ILE A 153 -2.63 7.74 -0.64
C ILE A 153 -1.77 8.98 -0.37
N ARG A 154 -0.52 8.97 -0.86
CA ARG A 154 0.40 10.10 -0.70
C ARG A 154 -0.05 11.35 -1.47
N PHE A 155 -0.60 11.17 -2.68
CA PHE A 155 -1.05 12.30 -3.50
C PHE A 155 -2.29 12.99 -2.94
N PHE A 156 -3.26 12.22 -2.45
CA PHE A 156 -4.57 12.74 -2.08
C PHE A 156 -4.76 12.89 -0.56
N PHE A 157 -3.73 12.62 0.26
CA PHE A 157 -3.79 12.68 1.72
C PHE A 157 -4.90 11.79 2.34
N LEU A 158 -5.04 10.57 1.79
CA LEU A 158 -6.17 9.69 2.05
C LEU A 158 -5.87 8.57 3.05
N ASN A 159 -6.90 7.96 3.62
CA ASN A 159 -6.79 6.66 4.26
C ASN A 159 -7.00 5.52 3.23
N LEU A 160 -6.45 4.35 3.53
CA LEU A 160 -6.65 3.13 2.75
C LEU A 160 -7.75 2.31 3.39
N THR A 161 -8.78 2.00 2.62
CA THR A 161 -9.83 1.05 3.00
C THR A 161 -9.66 -0.21 2.17
N ILE A 162 -9.33 -1.32 2.82
CA ILE A 162 -9.29 -2.63 2.14
C ILE A 162 -10.53 -3.43 2.51
N LEU A 163 -11.22 -3.89 1.47
CA LEU A 163 -12.41 -4.72 1.56
C LEU A 163 -12.06 -6.16 1.15
N PHE A 164 -12.16 -7.10 2.09
CA PHE A 164 -12.09 -8.53 1.77
C PHE A 164 -13.51 -9.08 1.65
N SER A 165 -13.86 -9.58 0.46
CA SER A 165 -15.10 -10.35 0.28
C SER A 165 -14.80 -11.83 0.48
N LEU A 166 -15.14 -12.33 1.66
CA LEU A 166 -15.03 -13.74 2.04
C LEU A 166 -16.39 -14.43 1.86
N ASN A 167 -16.82 -14.58 0.61
CA ASN A 167 -17.96 -15.46 0.30
C ASN A 167 -17.41 -16.86 0.02
N PHE A 168 -17.61 -17.77 0.99
CA PHE A 168 -17.15 -19.17 1.02
C PHE A 168 -15.61 -19.35 1.05
N TYR A 169 -15.06 -19.78 2.20
CA TYR A 169 -14.36 -21.07 2.35
C TYR A 169 -13.60 -21.18 3.68
N ALA A 170 -13.60 -22.40 4.19
CA ALA A 170 -13.01 -22.86 5.43
C ALA A 170 -11.52 -23.24 5.28
N HIS A 171 -10.82 -23.10 6.41
CA HIS A 171 -9.54 -23.69 6.82
C HIS A 171 -8.38 -23.82 5.82
N ASN A 172 -7.26 -23.25 6.27
CA ASN A 172 -5.90 -23.30 5.72
C ASN A 172 -5.72 -22.39 4.51
N TYR A 173 -5.22 -21.16 4.69
CA TYR A 173 -4.18 -20.54 3.85
C TYR A 173 -3.65 -19.25 4.50
N ILE A 174 -2.43 -18.91 4.10
CA ILE A 174 -1.54 -17.86 4.60
C ILE A 174 -2.21 -16.48 4.49
N VAL A 175 -2.39 -15.83 5.65
CA VAL A 175 -2.71 -14.41 5.73
C VAL A 175 -1.45 -13.63 5.38
N PHE A 176 -1.44 -12.99 4.21
CA PHE A 176 -0.38 -12.04 3.88
C PHE A 176 -0.54 -10.79 4.74
N HIS A 177 0.21 -10.76 5.84
CA HIS A 177 0.41 -9.55 6.65
C HIS A 177 1.32 -8.59 5.87
N PHE A 178 0.77 -7.88 4.89
CA PHE A 178 1.41 -6.67 4.39
C PHE A 178 1.06 -5.53 5.35
N MET A 179 2.10 -4.91 5.92
CA MET A 179 1.97 -3.90 6.97
C MET A 179 1.07 -2.75 6.52
N GLN A 180 0.22 -2.30 7.47
CA GLN A 180 -0.55 -1.05 7.46
C GLN A 180 -1.82 -1.03 6.62
N ILE A 181 -2.88 -1.66 7.12
CA ILE A 181 -4.21 -1.61 6.54
C ILE A 181 -5.24 -1.60 7.67
N PHE A 182 -6.17 -0.63 7.68
CA PHE A 182 -7.44 -0.81 8.39
C PHE A 182 -8.31 -1.75 7.57
N ILE A 183 -8.49 -2.97 8.08
CA ILE A 183 -9.26 -4.02 7.42
C ILE A 183 -10.69 -3.94 7.92
N TYR A 184 -11.64 -3.63 7.03
CA TYR A 184 -13.05 -3.71 7.34
C TYR A 184 -13.61 -5.03 6.81
N PHE A 185 -14.05 -5.91 7.73
CA PHE A 185 -14.74 -7.14 7.39
C PHE A 185 -16.24 -6.86 7.30
N PHE A 186 -16.82 -6.99 6.10
CA PHE A 186 -18.26 -7.01 5.92
C PHE A 186 -18.74 -8.45 5.73
N LYS A 187 -19.54 -8.94 6.67
CA LYS A 187 -20.28 -10.19 6.52
C LYS A 187 -21.52 -9.89 5.68
N SER A 188 -21.64 -10.48 4.49
CA SER A 188 -22.91 -10.47 3.77
C SER A 188 -23.90 -11.32 4.57
N ASN A 189 -25.04 -10.73 4.93
CA ASN A 189 -26.20 -11.51 5.41
C ASN A 189 -26.80 -12.30 4.25
#